data_AF-C6PZH8-F1
#
_entry.id   AF-C6PZH8-F1
#
_cell.length_a   1.000
_cell.length_b   1.000
_cell.length_c   1.000
_cell.angle_alpha   90.00
_cell.angle_beta   90.00
_cell.angle_gamma   90.00
#
_symmetry.space_group_name_H-M   'P 1'
#
loop_
_entity.id
_entity.type
_entity.pdbx_description
1 polymer ?
#
loop_
_entity_poly.entity_id
_entity_poly.type
_entity_poly.pdbx_seq_one_letter_code
_entity_poly.pdbx_strand_id
1 'polypeptide(L)'
;MLGKINGEYCELTSTIEENSEIEAVNITDKLGSKTFIRTLQFILIKSVFDLFPEAQITIEHSLSKGLFGEIHKNTPLTEEDIQKIKIRMNETIQKNIQIKKVSMDRKKAIEIFSTYRMEDKVRLLNHVNTATVKLYELDGRYDYFYGSMAYSTGIINVFDLKYYEPGFLLKYPIETDPFNIPKSAVYKKLSKIFRETEQWGNILGVGDVGSLNDKVEDNEIIDIIRVAEALHEKKIAYIADMISERKNVKIVLIAGPSSSGKTTFARRLGIQLRVNGLIPIPISLDDYFVDREHTPKDENGEYDFESIYALDLELFNKNLEQLLNYEEIEIPSFNFKTGSREWTNQKIKLPSNGVLIIEGIHGLNEMLTSVIPKENKFKIYISALTQLNVDNHNRIATTDVRIIRRIVRDYLSRGYGGEDTLKMWPSIKRGEEKNIFVFQENADVMFNSTLVYELCVLKQYALKELEKISDKSPVYYEALRLKSFLHFFKSVDVELVPDNSILREFIGGSCFYKY
;
A
#
# COMPACT_ATOMS: atom_id res chain seq x y z
N MET A 1 1.78 3.67 -26.32
CA MET A 1 0.79 2.93 -25.49
C MET A 1 -0.44 3.77 -25.28
N LEU A 2 -0.24 4.99 -24.80
CA LEU A 2 -1.24 6.05 -24.74
C LEU A 2 -0.72 7.25 -25.53
N GLY A 3 -1.55 8.28 -25.67
CA GLY A 3 -1.13 9.61 -26.10
C GLY A 3 -1.43 10.65 -25.01
N LYS A 4 -0.92 11.86 -25.19
CA LYS A 4 -1.53 13.07 -24.64
C LYS A 4 -1.99 13.97 -25.77
N ILE A 5 -3.16 14.57 -25.63
CA ILE A 5 -3.70 15.58 -26.53
C ILE A 5 -3.82 16.87 -25.72
N ASN A 6 -3.09 17.92 -26.09
CA ASN A 6 -3.03 19.19 -25.36
C ASN A 6 -2.69 19.00 -23.85
N GLY A 7 -1.76 18.08 -23.57
CA GLY A 7 -1.38 17.72 -22.19
C GLY A 7 -2.27 16.68 -21.51
N GLU A 8 -3.40 16.30 -22.12
CA GLU A 8 -4.35 15.37 -21.51
C GLU A 8 -4.18 13.92 -21.96
N TYR A 9 -4.06 12.98 -21.01
CA TYR A 9 -3.90 11.56 -21.35
C TYR A 9 -5.11 10.99 -22.08
N CYS A 10 -4.85 10.32 -23.20
CA CYS A 10 -5.86 9.66 -24.02
C CYS A 10 -5.41 8.26 -24.45
N GLU A 11 -6.37 7.40 -24.77
CA GLU A 11 -6.10 6.15 -25.46
C GLU A 11 -5.88 6.44 -26.96
N LEU A 12 -5.14 5.57 -27.66
CA LEU A 12 -4.85 5.79 -29.08
C LEU A 12 -6.06 5.61 -30.00
N THR A 13 -7.21 5.21 -29.45
CA THR A 13 -8.51 5.17 -30.14
C THR A 13 -9.29 6.48 -30.04
N SER A 14 -8.82 7.46 -29.25
CA SER A 14 -9.48 8.75 -29.11
C SER A 14 -9.42 9.56 -30.40
N THR A 15 -10.50 10.27 -30.70
CA THR A 15 -10.55 11.25 -31.80
C THR A 15 -9.73 12.49 -31.47
N ILE A 16 -9.07 13.05 -32.46
CA ILE A 16 -8.25 14.27 -32.33
C ILE A 16 -9.01 15.43 -32.97
N GLU A 17 -9.08 16.57 -32.27
CA GLU A 17 -9.63 17.82 -32.81
C GLU A 17 -8.54 18.60 -33.58
N GLU A 18 -8.96 19.48 -34.51
CA GLU A 18 -8.03 20.30 -35.30
C GLU A 18 -7.16 21.20 -34.40
N ASN A 19 -5.86 21.30 -34.71
CA ASN A 19 -4.84 22.06 -33.96
C ASN A 19 -4.49 21.53 -32.55
N SER A 20 -4.38 20.20 -32.41
CA SER A 20 -3.95 19.59 -31.14
C SER A 20 -2.44 19.30 -31.07
N GLU A 21 -1.82 19.56 -29.92
CA GLU A 21 -0.48 19.06 -29.59
C GLU A 21 -0.55 17.59 -29.14
N ILE A 22 0.27 16.72 -29.72
CA ILE A 22 0.23 15.27 -29.46
C ILE A 22 1.58 14.80 -28.91
N GLU A 23 1.55 14.15 -27.75
CA GLU A 23 2.71 13.50 -27.14
C GLU A 23 2.50 11.98 -27.06
N ALA A 24 3.51 11.18 -27.39
CA ALA A 24 3.45 9.73 -27.23
C ALA A 24 3.79 9.33 -25.79
N VAL A 25 2.91 8.56 -25.15
CA VAL A 25 3.12 8.07 -23.78
C VAL A 25 3.59 6.61 -23.82
N ASN A 26 4.76 6.38 -23.23
CA ASN A 26 5.44 5.08 -23.15
C ASN A 26 5.67 4.65 -21.68
N ILE A 27 6.37 3.54 -21.44
CA ILE A 27 6.48 2.90 -20.11
C ILE A 27 7.29 3.73 -19.10
N THR A 28 8.11 4.69 -19.58
CA THR A 28 8.83 5.60 -18.68
C THR A 28 7.90 6.60 -17.99
N ASP A 29 6.69 6.79 -18.52
CA ASP A 29 5.61 7.55 -17.88
C ASP A 29 4.83 6.66 -16.89
N LYS A 30 4.43 7.23 -15.74
CA LYS A 30 3.70 6.49 -14.69
C LYS A 30 2.38 5.88 -15.18
N LEU A 31 1.61 6.61 -15.99
CA LEU A 31 0.36 6.08 -16.52
C LEU A 31 0.64 5.07 -17.64
N GLY A 32 1.69 5.30 -18.43
CA GLY A 32 2.19 4.36 -19.42
C GLY A 32 2.59 3.01 -18.80
N SER A 33 3.38 3.00 -17.72
CA SER A 33 3.74 1.81 -16.94
C SER A 33 2.51 1.08 -16.39
N LYS A 34 1.58 1.79 -15.74
CA LYS A 34 0.31 1.19 -15.27
C LYS A 34 -0.48 0.56 -16.43
N THR A 35 -0.47 1.18 -17.62
CA THR A 35 -1.18 0.70 -18.81
C THR A 35 -0.52 -0.55 -19.40
N PHE A 36 0.81 -0.58 -19.44
CA PHE A 36 1.59 -1.75 -19.83
C PHE A 36 1.24 -2.96 -18.94
N ILE A 37 1.25 -2.75 -17.62
CA ILE A 37 0.96 -3.80 -16.64
C ILE A 37 -0.47 -4.34 -16.82
N ARG A 38 -1.48 -3.46 -16.93
CA ARG A 38 -2.88 -3.89 -17.16
C ARG A 38 -3.05 -4.66 -18.47
N THR A 39 -2.38 -4.20 -19.53
CA THR A 39 -2.41 -4.89 -20.83
C THR A 39 -1.82 -6.29 -20.73
N LEU A 40 -0.67 -6.41 -20.05
CA LEU A 40 -0.03 -7.70 -19.79
C LEU A 40 -0.90 -8.62 -18.92
N GLN A 41 -1.56 -8.07 -17.90
CA GLN A 41 -2.54 -8.82 -17.09
C GLN A 41 -3.69 -9.34 -17.93
N PHE A 42 -4.26 -8.53 -18.83
CA PHE A 42 -5.37 -8.99 -19.67
C PHE A 42 -4.95 -10.10 -20.64
N ILE A 43 -3.73 -10.00 -21.19
CA ILE A 43 -3.13 -11.06 -22.03
C ILE A 43 -2.96 -12.35 -21.23
N LEU A 44 -2.47 -12.27 -19.98
CA LEU A 44 -2.35 -13.42 -19.09
C LEU A 44 -3.73 -14.06 -18.85
N ILE A 45 -4.71 -13.24 -18.44
CA ILE A 45 -6.07 -13.67 -18.14
C ILE A 45 -6.66 -14.42 -19.33
N LYS A 46 -6.61 -13.82 -20.53
CA LYS A 46 -7.08 -14.44 -21.76
C LYS A 46 -6.32 -15.74 -22.08
N SER A 47 -5.01 -15.74 -21.92
CA SER A 47 -4.16 -16.91 -22.23
C SER A 47 -4.44 -18.09 -21.31
N VAL A 48 -4.73 -17.83 -20.03
CA VAL A 48 -5.15 -18.87 -19.08
C VAL A 48 -6.52 -19.40 -19.48
N PHE A 49 -7.49 -18.55 -19.82
CA PHE A 49 -8.83 -19.00 -20.24
C PHE A 49 -8.80 -19.82 -21.54
N ASP A 50 -7.92 -19.49 -22.49
CA ASP A 50 -7.74 -20.27 -23.72
C ASP A 50 -7.28 -21.72 -23.43
N LEU A 51 -6.48 -21.92 -22.39
CA LEU A 51 -5.91 -23.21 -22.00
C LEU A 51 -6.77 -23.96 -20.97
N PHE A 52 -7.37 -23.22 -20.05
CA PHE A 52 -8.11 -23.70 -18.90
C PHE A 52 -9.43 -22.90 -18.75
N PRO A 53 -10.48 -23.22 -19.53
CA PRO A 53 -11.70 -22.41 -19.59
C PRO A 53 -12.46 -22.27 -18.27
N GLU A 54 -12.31 -23.23 -17.36
CA GLU A 54 -12.95 -23.23 -16.04
C GLU A 54 -12.08 -22.63 -14.94
N ALA A 55 -10.84 -22.21 -15.24
CA ALA A 55 -9.93 -21.69 -14.23
C ALA A 55 -10.37 -20.30 -13.74
N GLN A 56 -10.19 -20.04 -12.45
CA GLN A 56 -10.30 -18.71 -11.87
C GLN A 56 -8.92 -18.13 -11.62
N ILE A 57 -8.76 -16.83 -11.84
CA ILE A 57 -7.49 -16.13 -11.74
C ILE A 57 -7.67 -15.01 -10.75
N THR A 58 -6.79 -14.94 -9.77
CA THR A 58 -6.76 -13.86 -8.79
C THR A 58 -5.43 -13.14 -8.88
N ILE A 59 -5.45 -11.83 -9.09
CA ILE A 59 -4.27 -10.97 -8.96
C ILE A 59 -4.30 -10.37 -7.57
N GLU A 60 -3.31 -10.69 -6.75
CA GLU A 60 -3.33 -10.30 -5.34
C GLU A 60 -2.46 -9.07 -5.08
N HIS A 61 -1.15 -9.26 -5.01
CA HIS A 61 -0.26 -8.24 -4.47
C HIS A 61 1.00 -8.06 -5.30
N SER A 62 1.68 -6.93 -5.06
CA SER A 62 3.00 -6.70 -5.63
C SER A 62 4.05 -7.44 -4.81
N LEU A 63 4.83 -8.29 -5.47
CA LEU A 63 5.92 -9.02 -4.87
C LEU A 63 7.15 -8.94 -5.76
N SER A 64 8.32 -8.65 -5.18
CA SER A 64 9.59 -8.65 -5.91
C SER A 64 9.58 -7.88 -7.24
N LYS A 65 9.01 -6.66 -7.26
CA LYS A 65 8.84 -5.85 -8.49
C LYS A 65 8.14 -6.65 -9.61
N GLY A 66 7.03 -7.29 -9.26
CA GLY A 66 6.15 -8.06 -10.12
C GLY A 66 4.77 -8.19 -9.46
N LEU A 67 3.87 -8.91 -10.10
CA LEU A 67 2.55 -9.23 -9.56
C LEU A 67 2.49 -10.71 -9.20
N PHE A 68 2.16 -10.98 -7.94
CA PHE A 68 1.77 -12.31 -7.51
C PHE A 68 0.28 -12.50 -7.77
N GLY A 69 -0.08 -13.70 -8.18
CA GLY A 69 -1.47 -14.11 -8.32
C GLY A 69 -1.58 -15.63 -8.32
N GLU A 70 -2.81 -16.11 -8.23
CA GLU A 70 -3.14 -17.53 -8.19
C GLU A 70 -4.03 -17.92 -9.37
N ILE A 71 -3.90 -19.17 -9.81
CA ILE A 71 -4.75 -19.78 -10.83
C ILE A 71 -5.38 -21.01 -10.21
N HIS A 72 -6.67 -20.93 -9.92
CA HIS A 72 -7.44 -22.04 -9.38
C HIS A 72 -8.08 -22.81 -10.52
N LYS A 73 -7.69 -24.06 -10.70
CA LYS A 73 -8.25 -24.99 -11.68
C LYS A 73 -8.50 -26.35 -11.02
N ASN A 74 -9.13 -27.27 -11.74
CA ASN A 74 -9.48 -28.61 -11.24
C ASN A 74 -8.28 -29.44 -10.74
N THR A 75 -7.06 -29.11 -11.18
CA THR A 75 -5.80 -29.71 -10.70
C THR A 75 -4.87 -28.63 -10.16
N PRO A 76 -3.99 -28.92 -9.19
CA PRO A 76 -3.01 -27.93 -8.72
C PRO A 76 -2.22 -27.30 -9.87
N LEU A 77 -1.91 -26.01 -9.77
CA LEU A 77 -1.07 -25.31 -10.72
C LEU A 77 0.35 -25.91 -10.71
N THR A 78 0.89 -26.18 -11.89
CA THR A 78 2.25 -26.74 -12.03
C THR A 78 3.18 -25.77 -12.75
N GLU A 79 4.49 -26.00 -12.64
CA GLU A 79 5.47 -25.25 -13.42
C GLU A 79 5.30 -25.46 -14.93
N GLU A 80 4.88 -26.66 -15.36
CA GLU A 80 4.57 -26.96 -16.76
C GLU A 80 3.38 -26.14 -17.27
N ASP A 81 2.32 -26.01 -16.46
CA ASP A 81 1.17 -25.16 -16.79
C ASP A 81 1.60 -23.70 -17.00
N ILE A 82 2.49 -23.18 -16.15
CA ILE A 82 3.03 -21.83 -16.30
C ILE A 82 3.83 -21.67 -17.59
N GLN A 83 4.62 -22.67 -17.99
CA GLN A 83 5.31 -22.62 -19.29
C GLN A 83 4.33 -22.61 -20.45
N LYS A 84 3.27 -23.42 -20.42
CA LYS A 84 2.20 -23.42 -21.43
C LYS A 84 1.49 -22.06 -21.52
N ILE A 85 1.14 -21.48 -20.38
CA ILE A 85 0.53 -20.15 -20.31
C ILE A 85 1.48 -19.10 -20.90
N LYS A 86 2.76 -19.13 -20.54
CA LYS A 86 3.76 -18.18 -21.07
C LYS A 86 3.91 -18.30 -22.60
N ILE A 87 3.90 -19.50 -23.15
CA ILE A 87 3.89 -19.72 -24.61
C ILE A 87 2.64 -19.10 -25.22
N ARG A 88 1.45 -19.36 -24.65
CA ARG A 88 0.19 -18.81 -25.14
C ARG A 88 0.11 -17.28 -25.07
N MET A 89 0.70 -16.67 -24.03
CA MET A 89 0.85 -15.22 -23.93
C MET A 89 1.69 -14.66 -25.08
N ASN A 90 2.82 -15.29 -25.38
CA ASN A 90 3.67 -14.87 -26.52
C ASN A 90 2.95 -14.98 -27.86
N GLU A 91 2.20 -16.06 -28.10
CA GLU A 91 1.38 -16.20 -29.31
C GLU A 91 0.34 -15.06 -29.43
N THR A 92 -0.31 -14.71 -28.32
CA THR A 92 -1.31 -13.64 -28.25
C THR A 92 -0.69 -12.26 -28.51
N ILE A 93 0.54 -12.04 -28.02
CA ILE A 93 1.32 -10.81 -28.26
C ILE A 93 1.74 -10.72 -29.73
N GLN A 94 2.27 -11.80 -30.30
CA GLN A 94 2.74 -11.85 -31.70
C GLN A 94 1.62 -11.60 -32.71
N LYS A 95 0.37 -11.99 -32.39
CA LYS A 95 -0.81 -11.68 -33.22
C LYS A 95 -1.16 -10.18 -33.25
N ASN A 96 -0.59 -9.37 -32.35
CA ASN A 96 -0.84 -7.93 -32.24
C ASN A 96 -2.34 -7.56 -32.28
N ILE A 97 -3.13 -8.27 -31.48
CA ILE A 97 -4.59 -8.17 -31.47
C ILE A 97 -4.99 -6.79 -30.91
N GLN A 98 -5.90 -6.11 -31.60
CA GLN A 98 -6.45 -4.84 -31.12
C GLN A 98 -7.32 -5.07 -29.88
N ILE A 99 -7.13 -4.26 -28.85
CA ILE A 99 -7.95 -4.28 -27.63
C ILE A 99 -9.00 -3.17 -27.77
N LYS A 100 -10.28 -3.55 -27.72
CA LYS A 100 -11.38 -2.61 -27.95
C LYS A 100 -12.00 -2.18 -26.64
N LYS A 101 -12.17 -0.88 -26.46
CA LYS A 101 -12.94 -0.33 -25.35
C LYS A 101 -14.42 -0.26 -25.73
N VAL A 102 -15.27 -0.89 -24.95
CA VAL A 102 -16.70 -1.02 -25.23
C VAL A 102 -17.48 -0.41 -24.07
N SER A 103 -18.31 0.58 -24.38
CA SER A 103 -19.34 1.06 -23.46
C SER A 103 -20.56 0.14 -23.57
N MET A 104 -21.04 -0.39 -22.45
CA MET A 104 -22.19 -1.28 -22.43
C MET A 104 -23.07 -1.06 -21.20
N ASP A 105 -24.33 -1.49 -21.30
CA ASP A 105 -25.25 -1.47 -20.16
C ASP A 105 -24.73 -2.35 -19.03
N ARG A 106 -24.81 -1.84 -17.80
CA ARG A 106 -24.36 -2.54 -16.59
C ARG A 106 -25.00 -3.93 -16.46
N LYS A 107 -26.30 -4.05 -16.80
CA LYS A 107 -27.03 -5.34 -16.77
C LYS A 107 -26.43 -6.37 -17.73
N LYS A 108 -26.09 -5.94 -18.95
CA LYS A 108 -25.44 -6.82 -19.94
C LYS A 108 -24.03 -7.21 -19.51
N ALA A 109 -23.28 -6.30 -18.90
CA ALA A 109 -21.98 -6.63 -18.31
C ALA A 109 -22.10 -7.70 -17.21
N ILE A 110 -23.10 -7.57 -16.33
CA ILE A 110 -23.41 -8.57 -15.30
C ILE A 110 -23.73 -9.93 -15.92
N GLU A 111 -24.55 -9.99 -16.97
CA GLU A 111 -24.86 -11.26 -17.68
C GLU A 111 -23.61 -11.92 -18.26
N ILE A 112 -22.72 -11.14 -18.86
CA ILE A 112 -21.43 -11.63 -19.40
C ILE A 112 -20.58 -12.23 -18.27
N PHE A 113 -20.38 -11.49 -17.18
CA PHE A 113 -19.54 -11.95 -16.07
C PHE A 113 -20.15 -13.12 -15.29
N SER A 114 -21.48 -13.20 -15.21
CA SER A 114 -22.19 -14.37 -14.65
C SER A 114 -21.93 -15.61 -15.49
N THR A 115 -21.96 -15.48 -16.82
CA THR A 115 -21.61 -16.58 -17.75
C THR A 115 -20.15 -17.02 -17.58
N TYR A 116 -19.26 -16.10 -17.19
CA TYR A 116 -17.86 -16.38 -16.90
C TYR A 116 -17.62 -16.89 -15.48
N ARG A 117 -18.67 -17.04 -14.64
CA ARG A 117 -18.58 -17.42 -13.21
C ARG A 117 -17.68 -16.48 -12.39
N MET A 118 -17.73 -15.18 -12.71
CA MET A 118 -16.99 -14.12 -12.02
C MET A 118 -17.89 -13.39 -11.02
N GLU A 119 -18.27 -14.10 -9.96
CA GLU A 119 -19.21 -13.60 -8.94
C GLU A 119 -18.70 -12.35 -8.21
N ASP A 120 -17.39 -12.22 -8.05
CA ASP A 120 -16.72 -11.03 -7.51
C ASP A 120 -17.02 -9.78 -8.35
N LYS A 121 -16.92 -9.88 -9.68
CA LYS A 121 -17.26 -8.78 -10.60
C LYS A 121 -18.75 -8.51 -10.64
N VAL A 122 -19.58 -9.55 -10.64
CA VAL A 122 -21.04 -9.40 -10.61
C VAL A 122 -21.45 -8.61 -9.37
N ARG A 123 -20.94 -9.00 -8.21
CA ARG A 123 -21.18 -8.33 -6.92
C ARG A 123 -20.69 -6.88 -6.94
N LEU A 124 -19.45 -6.64 -7.39
CA LEU A 124 -18.92 -5.27 -7.53
C LEU A 124 -19.84 -4.40 -8.40
N LEU A 125 -20.24 -4.90 -9.57
CA LEU A 125 -21.08 -4.16 -10.51
C LEU A 125 -22.47 -3.86 -9.96
N ASN A 126 -23.01 -4.69 -9.07
CA ASN A 126 -24.30 -4.40 -8.42
C ASN A 126 -24.25 -3.14 -7.56
N HIS A 127 -23.10 -2.81 -6.96
CA HIS A 127 -22.93 -1.57 -6.18
C HIS A 127 -22.49 -0.35 -7.00
N VAL A 128 -22.12 -0.52 -8.28
CA VAL A 128 -21.73 0.59 -9.15
C VAL A 128 -22.97 1.35 -9.61
N ASN A 129 -23.07 2.64 -9.29
CA ASN A 129 -24.29 3.44 -9.54
C ASN A 129 -24.52 3.88 -11.00
N THR A 130 -23.61 3.61 -11.93
CA THR A 130 -23.74 4.06 -13.32
C THR A 130 -24.54 3.08 -14.18
N ALA A 131 -25.43 3.59 -15.04
CA ALA A 131 -26.24 2.75 -15.93
C ALA A 131 -25.39 2.00 -16.97
N THR A 132 -24.29 2.62 -17.42
CA THR A 132 -23.33 2.04 -18.33
C THR A 132 -21.98 1.85 -17.67
N VAL A 133 -21.22 0.87 -18.16
CA VAL A 133 -19.86 0.56 -17.74
C VAL A 133 -18.96 0.42 -18.96
N LYS A 134 -17.67 0.72 -18.78
CA LYS A 134 -16.65 0.59 -19.83
C LYS A 134 -15.88 -0.70 -19.59
N LEU A 135 -15.95 -1.63 -20.54
CA LEU A 135 -15.16 -2.86 -20.55
C LEU A 135 -14.10 -2.81 -21.65
N TYR A 136 -13.13 -3.71 -21.56
CA TYR A 136 -12.21 -4.01 -22.65
C TYR A 136 -12.51 -5.38 -23.24
N GLU A 137 -12.43 -5.49 -24.56
CA GLU A 137 -12.60 -6.73 -25.34
C GLU A 137 -11.27 -7.11 -25.98
N LEU A 138 -10.85 -8.35 -25.77
CA LEU A 138 -9.67 -8.97 -26.36
C LEU A 138 -10.03 -10.35 -26.91
N ASP A 139 -10.11 -10.45 -28.24
CA ASP A 139 -10.32 -11.72 -28.96
C ASP A 139 -11.58 -12.47 -28.48
N GLY A 140 -12.69 -11.74 -28.31
CA GLY A 140 -13.98 -12.25 -27.83
C GLY A 140 -14.12 -12.30 -26.29
N ARG A 141 -13.04 -12.07 -25.54
CA ARG A 141 -13.08 -12.04 -24.07
C ARG A 141 -13.31 -10.61 -23.58
N TYR A 142 -14.30 -10.43 -22.72
CA TYR A 142 -14.56 -9.16 -22.04
C TYR A 142 -13.99 -9.15 -20.63
N ASP A 143 -13.49 -7.99 -20.20
CA ASP A 143 -13.11 -7.77 -18.81
C ASP A 143 -13.27 -6.31 -18.39
N TYR A 144 -13.40 -6.11 -17.09
CA TYR A 144 -13.41 -4.81 -16.45
C TYR A 144 -12.01 -4.49 -15.90
N PHE A 145 -11.50 -3.31 -16.22
CA PHE A 145 -10.24 -2.81 -15.67
C PHE A 145 -10.38 -1.40 -15.16
N TYR A 146 -9.74 -1.15 -14.02
CA TYR A 146 -9.65 0.18 -13.45
C TYR A 146 -8.49 0.99 -14.08
N GLY A 147 -8.79 1.71 -15.16
CA GLY A 147 -7.88 2.62 -15.86
C GLY A 147 -7.67 2.28 -17.34
N SER A 148 -6.82 3.06 -18.01
CA SER A 148 -6.59 2.92 -19.45
C SER A 148 -5.86 1.63 -19.83
N MET A 149 -6.10 1.19 -21.07
CA MET A 149 -5.50 0.01 -21.70
C MET A 149 -4.71 0.41 -22.95
N ALA A 150 -3.72 -0.38 -23.34
CA ALA A 150 -3.03 -0.15 -24.61
C ALA A 150 -3.92 -0.51 -25.80
N TYR A 151 -3.58 0.05 -26.97
CA TYR A 151 -4.31 -0.19 -28.22
C TYR A 151 -4.27 -1.64 -28.71
N SER A 152 -3.17 -2.35 -28.49
CA SER A 152 -2.99 -3.73 -28.96
C SER A 152 -2.06 -4.55 -28.08
N THR A 153 -2.16 -5.87 -28.18
CA THR A 153 -1.31 -6.81 -27.42
C THR A 153 0.16 -6.74 -27.82
N GLY A 154 0.47 -6.35 -29.07
CA GLY A 154 1.82 -6.30 -29.60
C GLY A 154 2.70 -5.21 -28.99
N ILE A 155 2.16 -4.35 -28.12
CA ILE A 155 2.98 -3.37 -27.40
C ILE A 155 3.82 -4.00 -26.28
N ILE A 156 3.42 -5.19 -25.82
CA ILE A 156 4.17 -5.92 -24.80
C ILE A 156 5.41 -6.51 -25.48
N ASN A 157 6.58 -6.02 -25.08
CA ASN A 157 7.86 -6.43 -25.64
C ASN A 157 8.72 -7.23 -24.65
N VAL A 158 8.55 -7.00 -23.35
CA VAL A 158 9.36 -7.61 -22.29
C VAL A 158 8.45 -8.03 -21.14
N PHE A 159 8.38 -9.33 -20.87
CA PHE A 159 7.72 -9.88 -19.69
C PHE A 159 8.30 -11.26 -19.34
N ASP A 160 8.03 -11.73 -18.13
CA ASP A 160 8.29 -13.10 -17.72
C ASP A 160 7.15 -13.59 -16.81
N LEU A 161 6.92 -14.90 -16.81
CA LEU A 161 5.93 -15.56 -15.98
C LEU A 161 6.62 -16.76 -15.33
N LYS A 162 6.68 -16.76 -14.00
CA LYS A 162 7.33 -17.81 -13.23
C LYS A 162 6.34 -18.49 -12.31
N TYR A 163 6.51 -19.79 -12.12
CA TYR A 163 5.83 -20.48 -11.04
C TYR A 163 6.36 -19.97 -9.70
N TYR A 164 5.46 -19.66 -8.77
CA TYR A 164 5.81 -19.17 -7.44
C TYR A 164 4.76 -19.69 -6.47
N GLU A 165 5.09 -20.78 -5.77
CA GLU A 165 4.12 -21.55 -4.98
C GLU A 165 3.29 -20.69 -4.00
N PRO A 166 1.95 -20.83 -3.98
CA PRO A 166 1.13 -21.77 -4.76
C PRO A 166 0.65 -21.25 -6.13
N GLY A 167 1.08 -20.05 -6.54
CA GLY A 167 0.60 -19.34 -7.72
C GLY A 167 1.70 -19.04 -8.75
N PHE A 168 1.67 -17.82 -9.26
CA PHE A 168 2.61 -17.31 -10.26
C PHE A 168 3.15 -15.93 -9.89
N LEU A 169 4.30 -15.60 -10.48
CA LEU A 169 4.87 -14.27 -10.45
C LEU A 169 4.98 -13.73 -11.88
N LEU A 170 4.13 -12.74 -12.19
CA LEU A 170 4.15 -12.00 -13.45
C LEU A 170 5.13 -10.84 -13.34
N LYS A 171 6.15 -10.85 -14.19
CA LYS A 171 7.29 -9.93 -14.16
C LYS A 171 7.31 -9.06 -15.41
N TYR A 172 7.64 -7.80 -15.22
CA TYR A 172 7.67 -6.78 -16.24
C TYR A 172 8.77 -5.74 -15.93
N PRO A 173 9.22 -4.98 -16.94
CA PRO A 173 10.14 -3.87 -16.75
C PRO A 173 9.57 -2.74 -15.89
N ILE A 174 10.42 -1.89 -15.35
CA ILE A 174 10.04 -0.73 -14.51
C ILE A 174 10.33 0.58 -15.25
N GLU A 175 9.78 1.69 -14.75
CA GLU A 175 9.85 3.00 -15.40
C GLU A 175 11.29 3.46 -15.69
N THR A 176 12.22 3.13 -14.80
CA THR A 176 13.64 3.50 -14.91
C THR A 176 14.48 2.56 -15.76
N ASP A 177 13.97 1.36 -16.04
CA ASP A 177 14.64 0.34 -16.86
C ASP A 177 13.59 -0.40 -17.70
N PRO A 178 13.11 0.26 -18.79
CA PRO A 178 11.95 -0.20 -19.56
C PRO A 178 12.24 -1.42 -20.43
N PHE A 179 13.50 -1.85 -20.53
CA PHE A 179 13.95 -2.91 -21.42
C PHE A 179 14.35 -4.20 -20.70
N ASN A 180 14.52 -4.16 -19.38
CA ASN A 180 14.98 -5.32 -18.61
C ASN A 180 14.03 -5.64 -17.45
N ILE A 181 13.94 -6.93 -17.13
CA ILE A 181 13.16 -7.40 -15.99
C ILE A 181 13.99 -7.24 -14.72
N PRO A 182 13.48 -6.57 -13.67
CA PRO A 182 14.20 -6.43 -12.42
C PRO A 182 14.52 -7.79 -11.79
N LYS A 183 15.73 -7.93 -11.26
CA LYS A 183 16.16 -9.12 -10.52
C LYS A 183 15.15 -9.48 -9.43
N SER A 184 14.91 -10.78 -9.28
CA SER A 184 13.98 -11.29 -8.27
C SER A 184 14.67 -11.34 -6.91
N ALA A 185 13.99 -10.86 -5.88
CA ALA A 185 14.37 -11.01 -4.49
C ALA A 185 13.32 -11.88 -3.78
N VAL A 186 13.77 -12.69 -2.82
CA VAL A 186 12.89 -13.58 -2.06
C VAL A 186 12.48 -12.88 -0.77
N TYR A 187 11.17 -12.63 -0.61
CA TYR A 187 10.61 -11.93 0.56
C TYR A 187 9.76 -12.89 1.40
N LYS A 188 10.41 -13.79 2.16
CA LYS A 188 9.70 -14.87 2.88
C LYS A 188 8.78 -14.33 3.98
N LYS A 189 9.23 -13.32 4.73
CA LYS A 189 8.42 -12.75 5.82
C LYS A 189 7.23 -11.98 5.25
N LEU A 190 7.46 -11.23 4.18
CA LEU A 190 6.39 -10.50 3.51
C LEU A 190 5.32 -11.44 2.94
N SER A 191 5.71 -12.53 2.25
CA SER A 191 4.75 -13.53 1.75
C SER A 191 3.92 -14.16 2.87
N LYS A 192 4.51 -14.38 4.06
CA LYS A 192 3.77 -14.88 5.22
C LYS A 192 2.68 -13.90 5.70
N ILE A 193 2.97 -12.60 5.68
CA ILE A 193 1.99 -11.57 6.06
C ILE A 193 0.85 -11.47 5.06
N PHE A 194 1.14 -11.62 3.77
CA PHE A 194 0.11 -11.65 2.74
C PHE A 194 -0.87 -12.82 2.96
N ARG A 195 -0.37 -14.03 3.23
CA ARG A 195 -1.21 -15.20 3.56
C ARG A 195 -1.99 -15.02 4.87
N GLU A 196 -1.37 -14.45 5.90
CA GLU A 196 -2.06 -14.14 7.18
C GLU A 196 -3.23 -13.16 6.96
N THR A 197 -3.02 -12.14 6.13
CA THR A 197 -4.04 -11.13 5.85
C THR A 197 -5.17 -11.68 4.99
N GLU A 198 -4.88 -12.57 4.04
CA GLU A 198 -5.88 -13.32 3.28
C GLU A 198 -6.76 -14.17 4.19
N GLN A 199 -6.16 -14.88 5.16
CA GLN A 199 -6.91 -15.63 6.18
C GLN A 199 -7.81 -14.72 7.02
N TRP A 200 -7.37 -13.50 7.34
CA TRP A 200 -8.23 -12.52 8.03
C TRP A 200 -9.40 -12.08 7.16
N GLY A 201 -9.20 -11.86 5.87
CA GLY A 201 -10.29 -11.61 4.92
C GLY A 201 -11.33 -12.74 4.90
N ASN A 202 -10.86 -13.99 4.89
CA ASN A 202 -11.73 -15.17 4.96
C ASN A 202 -12.51 -15.26 6.29
N ILE A 203 -11.89 -14.94 7.43
CA ILE A 203 -12.57 -14.88 8.74
C ILE A 203 -13.67 -13.81 8.73
N LEU A 204 -13.42 -12.67 8.10
CA LEU A 204 -14.36 -11.55 8.01
C LEU A 204 -15.46 -11.79 6.95
N GLY A 205 -15.30 -12.80 6.08
CA GLY A 205 -16.19 -13.01 4.94
C GLY A 205 -16.08 -11.87 3.92
N VAL A 206 -14.91 -11.24 3.82
CA VAL A 206 -14.64 -10.09 2.94
C VAL A 206 -13.43 -10.41 2.06
N GLY A 207 -13.69 -10.89 0.85
CA GLY A 207 -12.65 -11.21 -0.16
C GLY A 207 -12.40 -10.07 -1.16
N ASP A 208 -13.43 -9.26 -1.41
CA ASP A 208 -13.41 -8.17 -2.40
C ASP A 208 -14.26 -6.98 -1.95
N VAL A 209 -14.13 -5.85 -2.65
CA VAL A 209 -14.87 -4.61 -2.33
C VAL A 209 -16.38 -4.79 -2.43
N GLY A 210 -16.88 -5.61 -3.35
CA GLY A 210 -18.31 -5.94 -3.41
C GLY A 210 -18.76 -6.63 -2.13
N SER A 211 -18.02 -7.64 -1.65
CA SER A 211 -18.38 -8.35 -0.41
C SER A 211 -18.33 -7.44 0.82
N LEU A 212 -17.42 -6.47 0.86
CA LEU A 212 -17.39 -5.45 1.91
C LEU A 212 -18.61 -4.52 1.83
N ASN A 213 -19.01 -4.13 0.61
CA ASN A 213 -20.16 -3.27 0.40
C ASN A 213 -21.48 -3.94 0.78
N ASP A 214 -21.64 -5.25 0.50
CA ASP A 214 -22.75 -6.05 1.00
C ASP A 214 -22.86 -5.91 2.54
N LYS A 215 -21.74 -6.07 3.27
CA LYS A 215 -21.73 -5.90 4.74
C LYS A 215 -22.14 -4.51 5.21
N VAL A 216 -21.89 -3.47 4.41
CA VAL A 216 -22.33 -2.11 4.73
C VAL A 216 -23.84 -1.97 4.49
N GLU A 217 -24.36 -2.45 3.37
CA GLU A 217 -25.78 -2.35 3.01
C GLU A 217 -26.67 -3.22 3.89
N ASP A 218 -26.19 -4.38 4.29
CA ASP A 218 -26.88 -5.33 5.18
C ASP A 218 -26.79 -4.94 6.67
N ASN A 219 -26.15 -3.80 6.98
CA ASN A 219 -25.90 -3.31 8.35
C ASN A 219 -25.04 -4.23 9.24
N GLU A 220 -24.19 -5.06 8.64
CA GLU A 220 -23.26 -5.98 9.32
C GLU A 220 -21.87 -5.37 9.56
N ILE A 221 -21.61 -4.17 9.03
CA ILE A 221 -20.28 -3.53 9.06
C ILE A 221 -19.70 -3.35 10.47
N ILE A 222 -20.54 -3.14 11.48
CA ILE A 222 -20.09 -2.97 12.86
C ILE A 222 -19.41 -4.24 13.40
N ASP A 223 -19.89 -5.42 13.02
CA ASP A 223 -19.28 -6.68 13.43
C ASP A 223 -17.97 -6.92 12.68
N ILE A 224 -17.89 -6.53 11.40
CA ILE A 224 -16.62 -6.53 10.65
C ILE A 224 -15.59 -5.64 11.32
N ILE A 225 -15.96 -4.44 11.75
CA ILE A 225 -15.07 -3.51 12.47
C ILE A 225 -14.56 -4.15 13.76
N ARG A 226 -15.46 -4.72 14.58
CA ARG A 226 -15.11 -5.36 15.86
C ARG A 226 -14.14 -6.52 15.68
N VAL A 227 -14.40 -7.41 14.72
CA VAL A 227 -13.54 -8.57 14.46
C VAL A 227 -12.19 -8.14 13.89
N ALA A 228 -12.16 -7.18 12.95
CA ALA A 228 -10.91 -6.66 12.39
C ALA A 228 -10.01 -6.02 13.46
N GLU A 229 -10.59 -5.21 14.36
CA GLU A 229 -9.86 -4.62 15.48
C GLU A 229 -9.37 -5.66 16.50
N ALA A 230 -10.18 -6.69 16.75
CA ALA A 230 -9.80 -7.81 17.61
C ALA A 230 -8.65 -8.65 17.01
N LEU A 231 -8.61 -8.84 15.68
CA LEU A 231 -7.51 -9.50 14.98
C LEU A 231 -6.21 -8.69 15.11
N HIS A 232 -6.28 -7.37 14.95
CA HIS A 232 -5.15 -6.47 15.21
C HIS A 232 -4.66 -6.58 16.65
N GLU A 233 -5.56 -6.51 17.63
CA GLU A 233 -5.22 -6.58 19.05
C GLU A 233 -4.57 -7.93 19.40
N LYS A 234 -5.13 -9.04 18.90
CA LYS A 234 -4.58 -10.38 19.08
C LYS A 234 -3.16 -10.48 18.53
N LYS A 235 -2.90 -9.89 17.36
CA LYS A 235 -1.56 -9.88 16.76
C LYS A 235 -0.58 -9.02 17.55
N ILE A 236 -1.01 -7.87 18.07
CA ILE A 236 -0.18 -7.00 18.91
C ILE A 236 0.19 -7.69 20.22
N ALA A 237 -0.76 -8.36 20.87
CA ALA A 237 -0.51 -9.17 22.07
C ALA A 237 0.52 -10.28 21.79
N TYR A 238 0.34 -11.02 20.69
CA TYR A 238 1.31 -12.05 20.27
C TYR A 238 2.72 -11.47 20.04
N ILE A 239 2.84 -10.26 19.47
CA ILE A 239 4.13 -9.59 19.30
C ILE A 239 4.72 -9.19 20.67
N ALA A 240 3.90 -8.72 21.60
CA ALA A 240 4.35 -8.41 22.96
C ALA A 240 4.85 -9.66 23.71
N ASP A 241 4.21 -10.82 23.52
CA ASP A 241 4.64 -12.10 24.06
C ASP A 241 6.01 -12.50 23.48
N MET A 242 6.18 -12.43 22.16
CA MET A 242 7.47 -12.69 21.50
C MET A 242 8.61 -11.81 22.05
N ILE A 243 8.32 -10.55 22.36
CA ILE A 243 9.31 -9.62 22.97
C ILE A 243 9.64 -10.07 24.39
N SER A 244 8.60 -10.39 25.18
CA SER A 244 8.73 -10.70 26.60
C SER A 244 9.45 -12.03 26.85
N GLU A 245 9.34 -12.99 25.93
CA GLU A 245 10.09 -14.24 25.94
C GLU A 245 11.60 -14.04 25.76
N ARG A 246 12.03 -12.94 25.13
CA ARG A 246 13.43 -12.60 24.90
C ARG A 246 13.98 -11.71 26.03
N LYS A 247 14.41 -12.34 27.13
CA LYS A 247 14.85 -11.68 28.37
C LYS A 247 15.89 -10.55 28.23
N ASN A 248 16.71 -10.57 27.18
CA ASN A 248 17.75 -9.56 26.96
C ASN A 248 17.27 -8.34 26.17
N VAL A 249 16.07 -8.37 25.59
CA VAL A 249 15.53 -7.25 24.80
C VAL A 249 15.30 -6.05 25.71
N LYS A 250 15.98 -4.95 25.38
CA LYS A 250 15.83 -3.63 26.00
C LYS A 250 15.32 -2.58 25.03
N ILE A 251 15.38 -2.87 23.73
CA ILE A 251 14.95 -1.95 22.67
C ILE A 251 14.04 -2.70 21.69
N VAL A 252 12.84 -2.15 21.48
CA VAL A 252 11.92 -2.53 20.43
C VAL A 252 11.96 -1.43 19.37
N LEU A 253 12.42 -1.77 18.18
CA LEU A 253 12.58 -0.87 17.03
C LEU A 253 11.40 -1.07 16.08
N ILE A 254 10.59 -0.04 15.84
CA ILE A 254 9.44 -0.07 14.95
C ILE A 254 9.75 0.82 13.75
N ALA A 255 9.80 0.24 12.55
CA ALA A 255 9.87 1.02 11.31
C ALA A 255 8.80 0.62 10.33
N GLY A 256 8.54 1.53 9.41
CA GLY A 256 7.49 1.38 8.43
C GLY A 256 7.39 2.65 7.60
N PRO A 257 6.91 2.53 6.35
CA PRO A 257 6.84 3.67 5.46
C PRO A 257 5.81 4.70 5.95
N SER A 258 5.73 5.86 5.30
CA SER A 258 4.79 6.90 5.71
C SER A 258 3.34 6.40 5.69
N SER A 259 2.53 6.86 6.65
CA SER A 259 1.12 6.44 6.82
C SER A 259 0.91 4.94 7.11
N SER A 260 1.89 4.28 7.73
CA SER A 260 1.76 2.88 8.16
C SER A 260 1.13 2.68 9.54
N GLY A 261 0.88 3.72 10.34
CA GLY A 261 0.26 3.58 11.67
C GLY A 261 1.24 3.29 12.81
N LYS A 262 2.52 3.67 12.65
CA LYS A 262 3.61 3.36 13.61
C LYS A 262 3.31 3.86 15.00
N THR A 263 2.94 5.14 15.11
CA THR A 263 2.78 5.83 16.38
C THR A 263 1.67 5.17 17.20
N THR A 264 0.52 4.90 16.59
CA THR A 264 -0.61 4.24 17.28
C THR A 264 -0.31 2.78 17.58
N PHE A 265 0.33 2.05 16.65
CA PHE A 265 0.79 0.68 16.91
C PHE A 265 1.77 0.63 18.09
N ALA A 266 2.72 1.55 18.19
CA ALA A 266 3.69 1.62 19.28
C ALA A 266 2.99 1.83 20.64
N ARG A 267 1.95 2.66 20.69
CA ARG A 267 1.14 2.89 21.90
C ARG A 267 0.35 1.64 22.31
N ARG A 268 -0.31 0.97 21.36
CA ARG A 268 -1.03 -0.30 21.61
C ARG A 268 -0.08 -1.41 22.05
N LEU A 269 1.07 -1.54 21.39
CA LEU A 269 2.11 -2.50 21.79
C LEU A 269 2.63 -2.21 23.20
N GLY A 270 2.81 -0.93 23.55
CA GLY A 270 3.16 -0.54 24.92
C GLY A 270 2.16 -1.04 25.96
N ILE A 271 0.86 -0.95 25.68
CA ILE A 271 -0.16 -1.51 26.60
C ILE A 271 0.04 -3.01 26.78
N GLN A 272 0.22 -3.77 25.69
CA GLN A 272 0.43 -5.22 25.77
C GLN A 272 1.74 -5.60 26.47
N LEU A 273 2.81 -4.82 26.28
CA LEU A 273 4.05 -5.01 27.03
C LEU A 273 3.87 -4.76 28.53
N ARG A 274 3.01 -3.80 28.92
CA ARG A 274 2.63 -3.59 30.33
C ARG A 274 1.85 -4.76 30.90
N VAL A 275 0.96 -5.38 30.13
CA VAL A 275 0.27 -6.62 30.53
C VAL A 275 1.29 -7.72 30.85
N ASN A 276 2.39 -7.78 30.09
CA ASN A 276 3.50 -8.72 30.31
C ASN A 276 4.50 -8.30 31.39
N GLY A 277 4.22 -7.23 32.15
CA GLY A 277 5.04 -6.78 33.29
C GLY A 277 6.24 -5.91 32.91
N LEU A 278 6.37 -5.51 31.64
CA LEU A 278 7.40 -4.58 31.17
C LEU A 278 6.91 -3.13 31.25
N ILE A 279 7.82 -2.19 31.50
CA ILE A 279 7.50 -0.76 31.46
C ILE A 279 8.01 -0.17 30.14
N PRO A 280 7.15 0.02 29.14
CA PRO A 280 7.56 0.62 27.88
C PRO A 280 7.79 2.13 28.03
N ILE A 281 8.86 2.62 27.44
CA ILE A 281 9.15 4.04 27.27
C ILE A 281 9.18 4.33 25.77
N PRO A 282 8.19 5.06 25.24
CA PRO A 282 8.15 5.41 23.83
C PRO A 282 9.15 6.53 23.52
N ILE A 283 9.87 6.40 22.42
CA ILE A 283 10.76 7.40 21.84
C ILE A 283 10.41 7.52 20.36
N SER A 284 10.02 8.72 19.93
CA SER A 284 9.84 9.00 18.50
C SER A 284 11.17 9.42 17.90
N LEU A 285 11.57 8.83 16.78
CA LEU A 285 12.73 9.31 16.02
C LEU A 285 12.47 10.68 15.41
N ASP A 286 11.21 11.03 15.16
CA ASP A 286 10.84 12.34 14.63
C ASP A 286 11.27 13.46 15.61
N ASP A 287 11.32 13.20 16.92
CA ASP A 287 11.79 14.17 17.92
C ASP A 287 13.30 14.48 17.83
N TYR A 288 14.03 13.64 17.11
CA TYR A 288 15.47 13.77 16.88
C TYR A 288 15.80 14.34 15.51
N PHE A 289 14.84 14.87 14.76
CA PHE A 289 15.16 15.64 13.55
C PHE A 289 16.12 16.79 13.89
N VAL A 290 17.04 17.08 12.96
CA VAL A 290 17.80 18.33 12.95
C VAL A 290 16.88 19.48 12.57
N ASP A 291 17.24 20.71 12.93
CA ASP A 291 16.48 21.88 12.51
C ASP A 291 16.39 21.93 10.98
N ARG A 292 15.27 22.44 10.45
CA ARG A 292 14.93 22.37 9.02
C ARG A 292 16.05 22.89 8.12
N GLU A 293 16.77 23.93 8.54
CA GLU A 293 17.90 24.51 7.80
C GLU A 293 19.14 23.61 7.72
N HIS A 294 19.29 22.67 8.65
CA HIS A 294 20.37 21.68 8.71
C HIS A 294 20.00 20.35 8.05
N THR A 295 18.75 20.19 7.61
CA THR A 295 18.31 18.97 6.92
C THR A 295 19.13 18.79 5.62
N PRO A 296 19.67 17.59 5.34
CA PRO A 296 20.38 17.32 4.10
C PRO A 296 19.54 17.67 2.86
N LYS A 297 20.22 17.99 1.76
CA LYS A 297 19.56 18.24 0.48
C LYS A 297 19.79 17.08 -0.48
N ASP A 298 18.77 16.79 -1.29
CA ASP A 298 18.81 15.77 -2.32
C ASP A 298 19.57 16.26 -3.58
N GLU A 299 19.63 15.40 -4.60
CA GLU A 299 20.29 15.66 -5.88
C GLU A 299 19.71 16.89 -6.63
N ASN A 300 18.51 17.35 -6.27
CA ASN A 300 17.84 18.51 -6.87
C ASN A 300 17.97 19.77 -6.00
N GLY A 301 18.65 19.69 -4.85
CA GLY A 301 18.79 20.81 -3.91
C GLY A 301 17.60 21.00 -2.97
N GLU A 302 16.64 20.09 -2.98
CA GLU A 302 15.47 20.09 -2.08
C GLU A 302 15.78 19.34 -0.78
N TYR A 303 15.12 19.67 0.32
CA TYR A 303 15.34 18.99 1.60
C TYR A 303 14.95 17.50 1.55
N ASP A 304 15.88 16.62 1.91
CA ASP A 304 15.69 15.17 2.01
C ASP A 304 15.36 14.74 3.45
N PHE A 305 14.08 14.92 3.82
CA PHE A 305 13.56 14.53 5.13
C PHE A 305 13.55 13.01 5.38
N GLU A 306 13.74 12.19 4.34
CA GLU A 306 13.77 10.74 4.45
C GLU A 306 15.21 10.22 4.59
N SER A 307 16.23 11.09 4.58
CA SER A 307 17.63 10.75 4.83
C SER A 307 17.86 10.42 6.31
N ILE A 308 18.68 9.41 6.60
CA ILE A 308 19.07 9.11 7.98
C ILE A 308 19.80 10.28 8.65
N TYR A 309 20.47 11.12 7.86
CA TYR A 309 21.16 12.31 8.36
C TYR A 309 20.23 13.51 8.58
N ALA A 310 18.94 13.38 8.30
CA ALA A 310 17.95 14.30 8.83
C ALA A 310 17.77 14.11 10.35
N LEU A 311 18.19 12.98 10.90
CA LEU A 311 18.24 12.74 12.35
C LEU A 311 19.58 13.19 12.93
N ASP A 312 19.52 13.77 14.13
CA ASP A 312 20.67 14.01 14.99
C ASP A 312 21.12 12.71 15.65
N LEU A 313 21.89 11.92 14.89
CA LEU A 313 22.36 10.61 15.30
C LEU A 313 23.26 10.65 16.53
N GLU A 314 24.01 11.75 16.70
CA GLU A 314 24.89 11.93 17.85
C GLU A 314 24.06 12.10 19.13
N LEU A 315 23.10 13.04 19.14
CA LEU A 315 22.20 13.23 20.27
C LEU A 315 21.38 11.97 20.55
N PHE A 316 20.86 11.32 19.51
CA PHE A 316 20.08 10.10 19.67
C PHE A 316 20.87 8.99 20.34
N ASN A 317 22.09 8.70 19.86
CA ASN A 317 22.91 7.63 20.44
C ASN A 317 23.40 7.97 21.85
N LYS A 318 23.72 9.24 22.12
CA LYS A 318 24.04 9.71 23.48
C LYS A 318 22.87 9.45 24.44
N ASN A 319 21.67 9.91 24.08
CA ASN A 319 20.47 9.71 24.90
C ASN A 319 20.16 8.22 25.08
N LEU A 320 20.33 7.42 24.03
CA LEU A 320 20.11 5.98 24.08
C LEU A 320 21.07 5.27 25.05
N GLU A 321 22.36 5.59 25.00
CA GLU A 321 23.37 5.05 25.91
C GLU A 321 23.07 5.41 27.37
N GLN A 322 22.76 6.68 27.64
CA GLN A 322 22.40 7.15 28.98
C GLN A 322 21.17 6.43 29.53
N LEU A 323 20.13 6.24 28.72
CA LEU A 323 18.93 5.50 29.12
C LEU A 323 19.22 4.03 29.42
N LEU A 324 20.07 3.37 28.63
CA LEU A 324 20.45 1.97 28.86
C LEU A 324 21.33 1.81 30.11
N ASN A 325 22.04 2.87 30.49
CA ASN A 325 22.76 2.97 31.76
C ASN A 325 21.87 3.40 32.95
N TYR A 326 20.55 3.47 32.75
CA TYR A 326 19.56 3.86 33.76
C TYR A 326 19.75 5.30 34.30
N GLU A 327 20.34 6.17 33.49
CA GLU A 327 20.43 7.60 33.76
C GLU A 327 19.09 8.30 33.47
N GLU A 328 18.89 9.43 34.14
CA GLU A 328 17.76 10.32 33.85
C GLU A 328 18.20 11.36 32.83
N ILE A 329 17.47 11.46 31.71
CA ILE A 329 17.75 12.40 30.63
C ILE A 329 16.54 13.23 30.26
N GLU A 330 16.77 14.38 29.66
CA GLU A 330 15.74 15.14 28.96
C GLU A 330 15.65 14.67 27.50
N ILE A 331 14.44 14.51 26.97
CA ILE A 331 14.21 14.17 25.57
C ILE A 331 13.69 15.38 24.79
N PRO A 332 14.20 15.62 23.58
CA PRO A 332 13.70 16.69 22.72
C PRO A 332 12.27 16.41 22.22
N SER A 333 11.63 17.43 21.69
CA SER A 333 10.41 17.34 20.89
C SER A 333 10.64 18.10 19.59
N PHE A 334 10.16 17.60 18.45
CA PHE A 334 10.28 18.33 17.18
C PHE A 334 8.97 19.03 16.81
N ASN A 335 9.03 20.34 16.57
CA ASN A 335 7.88 21.12 16.17
C ASN A 335 7.82 21.22 14.64
N PHE A 336 6.91 20.46 14.01
CA PHE A 336 6.76 20.45 12.55
C PHE A 336 6.31 21.79 11.95
N LYS A 337 5.65 22.66 12.73
CA LYS A 337 5.19 23.97 12.25
C LYS A 337 6.37 24.93 12.12
N THR A 338 7.19 25.04 13.17
CA THR A 338 8.38 25.90 13.16
C THR A 338 9.55 25.26 12.41
N GLY A 339 9.61 23.92 12.37
CA GLY A 339 10.71 23.15 11.80
C GLY A 339 11.95 23.12 12.69
N SER A 340 11.78 23.20 14.01
CA SER A 340 12.87 23.28 14.99
C SER A 340 12.67 22.35 16.17
N ARG A 341 13.78 21.96 16.81
CA ARG A 341 13.78 21.23 18.07
C ARG A 341 13.36 22.12 19.24
N GLU A 342 12.59 21.53 20.16
CA GLU A 342 12.16 22.14 21.41
C GLU A 342 12.50 21.23 22.59
N TRP A 343 12.82 21.83 23.73
CA TRP A 343 13.12 21.13 24.98
C TRP A 343 11.95 21.27 25.93
N THR A 344 11.37 20.14 26.33
CA THR A 344 10.10 20.12 27.08
C THR A 344 10.31 20.15 28.60
N ASN A 345 11.56 20.15 29.08
CA ASN A 345 11.96 19.90 30.47
C ASN A 345 11.43 18.57 31.05
N GLN A 346 10.88 17.69 30.20
CA GLN A 346 10.42 16.38 30.62
C GLN A 346 11.60 15.43 30.70
N LYS A 347 11.83 14.92 31.90
CA LYS A 347 12.86 13.93 32.14
C LYS A 347 12.29 12.53 32.14
N ILE A 348 13.06 11.60 31.56
CA ILE A 348 12.73 10.19 31.55
C ILE A 348 13.92 9.35 32.01
N LYS A 349 13.62 8.19 32.57
CA LYS A 349 14.60 7.21 33.04
C LYS A 349 14.07 5.81 32.75
N LEU A 350 14.92 4.95 32.22
CA LEU A 350 14.57 3.54 32.05
C LEU A 350 14.47 2.86 33.42
N PRO A 351 13.37 2.16 33.77
CA PRO A 351 13.35 1.30 34.96
C PRO A 351 14.01 -0.05 34.70
N SER A 352 14.24 -0.85 35.74
CA SER A 352 14.90 -2.17 35.63
C SER A 352 14.14 -3.16 34.73
N ASN A 353 12.81 -3.19 34.82
CA ASN A 353 11.90 -3.90 33.91
C ASN A 353 11.46 -3.04 32.71
N GLY A 354 12.22 -1.98 32.40
CA GLY A 354 11.95 -1.06 31.31
C GLY A 354 12.37 -1.62 29.95
N VAL A 355 11.63 -1.21 28.92
CA VAL A 355 11.94 -1.45 27.51
C VAL A 355 11.71 -0.14 26.73
N LEU A 356 12.64 0.23 25.86
CA LEU A 356 12.49 1.37 24.97
C LEU A 356 11.69 0.93 23.74
N ILE A 357 10.63 1.66 23.39
CA ILE A 357 9.92 1.50 22.12
C ILE A 357 10.31 2.68 21.24
N ILE A 358 11.16 2.43 20.25
CA ILE A 358 11.67 3.46 19.36
C ILE A 358 10.97 3.32 18.01
N GLU A 359 10.24 4.35 17.60
CA GLU A 359 9.46 4.33 16.35
C GLU A 359 9.94 5.41 15.38
N GLY A 360 10.03 5.06 14.10
CA GLY A 360 10.30 5.99 13.02
C GLY A 360 10.75 5.30 11.75
N ILE A 361 10.85 6.03 10.65
CA ILE A 361 11.15 5.46 9.32
C ILE A 361 12.49 4.70 9.28
N HIS A 362 13.46 5.09 10.09
CA HIS A 362 14.80 4.49 10.17
C HIS A 362 14.97 3.44 11.26
N GLY A 363 13.93 3.05 11.99
CA GLY A 363 14.05 2.12 13.13
C GLY A 363 14.75 0.79 12.80
N LEU A 364 14.69 0.32 11.55
CA LEU A 364 15.35 -0.92 11.11
C LEU A 364 16.74 -0.71 10.52
N ASN A 365 17.17 0.53 10.29
CA ASN A 365 18.49 0.85 9.76
C ASN A 365 19.56 0.56 10.82
N GLU A 366 20.51 -0.32 10.51
CA GLU A 366 21.56 -0.72 11.46
C GLU A 366 22.48 0.44 11.86
N MET A 367 22.61 1.47 11.02
CA MET A 367 23.39 2.67 11.35
C MET A 367 22.82 3.41 12.56
N LEU A 368 21.49 3.40 12.74
CA LEU A 368 20.81 4.11 13.83
C LEU A 368 21.22 3.59 15.21
N THR A 369 21.44 2.28 15.34
CA THR A 369 21.71 1.60 16.62
C THR A 369 22.97 0.73 16.57
N SER A 370 23.98 1.14 15.81
CA SER A 370 25.17 0.34 15.52
C SER A 370 25.94 -0.10 16.77
N VAL A 371 25.90 0.71 17.83
CA VAL A 371 26.56 0.46 19.11
C VAL A 371 25.82 -0.51 20.03
N ILE A 372 24.57 -0.83 19.72
CA ILE A 372 23.74 -1.72 20.54
C ILE A 372 23.88 -3.17 20.08
N PRO A 373 24.11 -4.15 20.99
CA PRO A 373 24.14 -5.57 20.66
C PRO A 373 22.82 -6.06 20.04
N LYS A 374 22.89 -7.03 19.12
CA LYS A 374 21.71 -7.51 18.37
C LYS A 374 20.69 -8.20 19.28
N GLU A 375 21.16 -8.94 20.28
CA GLU A 375 20.38 -9.65 21.28
C GLU A 375 19.54 -8.74 22.18
N ASN A 376 19.90 -7.45 22.26
CA ASN A 376 19.16 -6.44 23.02
C ASN A 376 18.05 -5.78 22.18
N LYS A 377 17.93 -6.13 20.90
CA LYS A 377 17.00 -5.53 19.95
C LYS A 377 15.89 -6.50 19.59
N PHE A 378 14.69 -5.95 19.40
CA PHE A 378 13.59 -6.60 18.70
C PHE A 378 13.07 -5.67 17.61
N LYS A 379 13.02 -6.16 16.37
CA LYS A 379 12.74 -5.35 15.19
C LYS A 379 11.35 -5.65 14.63
N ILE A 380 10.52 -4.62 14.49
CA ILE A 380 9.16 -4.70 13.95
C ILE A 380 9.09 -3.87 12.67
N TYR A 381 8.60 -4.48 11.60
CA TYR A 381 8.22 -3.75 10.39
C TYR A 381 6.70 -3.64 10.30
N ILE A 382 6.18 -2.43 10.10
CA ILE A 382 4.74 -2.17 9.96
C ILE A 382 4.43 -1.52 8.61
N SER A 383 3.43 -2.04 7.90
CA SER A 383 3.00 -1.49 6.61
C SER A 383 1.52 -1.76 6.34
N ALA A 384 0.91 -0.94 5.48
CA ALA A 384 -0.48 -1.08 5.04
C ALA A 384 -0.58 -2.07 3.88
N LEU A 385 -0.38 -3.36 4.15
CA LEU A 385 -0.33 -4.43 3.14
C LEU A 385 -1.75 -4.88 2.78
N THR A 386 -2.48 -4.01 2.09
CA THR A 386 -3.86 -4.27 1.66
C THR A 386 -3.94 -5.50 0.76
N GLN A 387 -4.74 -6.49 1.17
CA GLN A 387 -5.09 -7.68 0.39
C GLN A 387 -6.51 -7.65 -0.18
N LEU A 388 -7.34 -6.69 0.24
CA LEU A 388 -8.64 -6.50 -0.36
C LEU A 388 -8.46 -6.11 -1.82
N ASN A 389 -9.17 -6.77 -2.72
CA ASN A 389 -9.19 -6.45 -4.14
C ASN A 389 -10.50 -5.77 -4.54
N VAL A 390 -10.47 -4.95 -5.59
CA VAL A 390 -11.71 -4.40 -6.18
C VAL A 390 -12.54 -5.54 -6.77
N ASP A 391 -11.87 -6.42 -7.51
CA ASP A 391 -12.33 -7.72 -7.99
C ASP A 391 -11.11 -8.61 -8.21
N ASN A 392 -11.28 -9.88 -8.57
CA ASN A 392 -10.20 -10.86 -8.73
C ASN A 392 -9.10 -10.42 -9.71
N HIS A 393 -9.37 -9.53 -10.67
CA HIS A 393 -8.39 -9.07 -11.64
C HIS A 393 -7.84 -7.66 -11.33
N ASN A 394 -8.54 -6.90 -10.49
CA ASN A 394 -8.23 -5.52 -10.15
C ASN A 394 -7.83 -5.40 -8.67
N ARG A 395 -6.54 -5.57 -8.40
CA ARG A 395 -6.01 -5.40 -7.05
C ARG A 395 -6.02 -3.96 -6.56
N ILE A 396 -6.04 -3.80 -5.24
CA ILE A 396 -5.77 -2.51 -4.60
C ILE A 396 -4.26 -2.39 -4.36
N ALA A 397 -3.66 -1.29 -4.78
CA ALA A 397 -2.25 -1.04 -4.45
C ALA A 397 -2.09 -0.54 -3.01
N THR A 398 -1.18 -1.15 -2.25
CA THR A 398 -0.70 -0.63 -0.95
C THR A 398 -0.36 0.86 -1.02
N THR A 399 0.26 1.31 -2.13
CA THR A 399 0.56 2.72 -2.38
C THR A 399 -0.69 3.59 -2.34
N ASP A 400 -1.80 3.14 -2.92
CA ASP A 400 -3.04 3.92 -2.99
C ASP A 400 -3.64 4.12 -1.61
N VAL A 401 -3.73 3.04 -0.81
CA VAL A 401 -4.24 3.11 0.56
C VAL A 401 -3.39 4.06 1.41
N ARG A 402 -2.07 4.00 1.25
CA ARG A 402 -1.15 4.89 1.98
C ARG A 402 -1.26 6.35 1.54
N ILE A 403 -1.46 6.63 0.24
CA ILE A 403 -1.74 7.98 -0.25
C ILE A 403 -3.03 8.49 0.39
N ILE A 404 -4.10 7.70 0.39
CA ILE A 404 -5.38 8.10 0.97
C ILE A 404 -5.24 8.39 2.47
N ARG A 405 -4.62 7.50 3.24
CA ARG A 405 -4.29 7.73 4.65
C ARG A 405 -3.52 9.04 4.84
N ARG A 406 -2.54 9.30 3.96
CA ARG A 406 -1.70 10.49 4.04
C ARG A 406 -2.48 11.78 3.75
N ILE A 407 -3.30 11.80 2.69
CA ILE A 407 -4.15 12.96 2.35
C ILE A 407 -5.02 13.33 3.54
N VAL A 408 -5.70 12.36 4.14
CA VAL A 408 -6.61 12.61 5.26
C VAL A 408 -5.85 13.12 6.49
N ARG A 409 -4.75 12.45 6.87
CA ARG A 409 -3.93 12.87 8.01
C ARG A 409 -3.33 14.26 7.80
N ASP A 410 -2.69 14.49 6.66
CA ASP A 410 -1.94 15.71 6.42
C ASP A 410 -2.88 16.93 6.37
N TYR A 411 -4.10 16.76 5.83
CA TYR A 411 -5.17 17.75 5.89
C TYR A 411 -5.65 18.02 7.32
N LEU A 412 -5.91 16.98 8.11
CA LEU A 412 -6.49 17.13 9.45
C LEU A 412 -5.48 17.61 10.50
N SER A 413 -4.19 17.26 10.41
CA SER A 413 -3.22 17.52 11.48
C SER A 413 -1.94 18.24 11.08
N ARG A 414 -1.61 18.31 9.79
CA ARG A 414 -0.32 18.88 9.33
C ARG A 414 -0.44 20.16 8.51
N GLY A 415 -1.66 20.58 8.16
CA GLY A 415 -1.93 21.83 7.45
C GLY A 415 -1.59 21.78 5.95
N TYR A 416 -1.49 20.59 5.36
CA TYR A 416 -1.27 20.41 3.92
C TYR A 416 -2.54 19.91 3.23
N GLY A 417 -2.84 20.43 2.04
CA GLY A 417 -3.98 19.96 1.26
C GLY A 417 -3.72 18.63 0.54
N GLY A 418 -4.78 18.09 -0.07
CA GLY A 418 -4.66 16.89 -0.92
C GLY A 418 -3.69 17.09 -2.10
N GLU A 419 -3.66 18.28 -2.71
CA GLU A 419 -2.76 18.59 -3.82
C GLU A 419 -1.29 18.56 -3.40
N ASP A 420 -0.95 19.18 -2.27
CA ASP A 420 0.40 19.22 -1.74
C ASP A 420 0.92 17.82 -1.44
N THR A 421 0.08 17.00 -0.80
CA THR A 421 0.39 15.60 -0.49
C THR A 421 0.73 14.81 -1.75
N LEU A 422 -0.05 14.96 -2.82
CA LEU A 422 0.19 14.26 -4.09
C LEU A 422 1.46 14.76 -4.79
N LYS A 423 1.76 16.07 -4.72
CA LYS A 423 2.99 16.65 -5.28
C LYS A 423 4.24 16.12 -4.58
N MET A 424 4.19 15.93 -3.26
CA MET A 424 5.32 15.40 -2.48
C MET A 424 5.53 13.88 -2.68
N TRP A 425 4.46 13.13 -3.01
CA TRP A 425 4.47 11.66 -3.04
C TRP A 425 5.64 11.01 -3.79
N PRO A 426 6.09 11.51 -4.97
CA PRO A 426 7.23 10.92 -5.68
C PRO A 426 8.53 10.96 -4.86
N SER A 427 8.78 12.03 -4.11
CA SER A 427 9.97 12.16 -3.27
C SER A 427 9.93 11.16 -2.11
N ILE A 428 8.79 11.07 -1.43
CA ILE A 428 8.54 10.12 -0.34
C ILE A 428 8.79 8.69 -0.83
N LYS A 429 8.22 8.30 -1.97
CA LYS A 429 8.41 6.94 -2.51
C LYS A 429 9.89 6.61 -2.75
N ARG A 430 10.68 7.57 -3.26
CA ARG A 430 12.12 7.38 -3.46
C ARG A 430 12.85 7.19 -2.13
N GLY A 431 12.52 8.00 -1.12
CA GLY A 431 13.08 7.87 0.23
C GLY A 431 12.78 6.51 0.85
N GLU A 432 11.53 6.04 0.72
CA GLU A 432 11.10 4.74 1.25
C GLU A 432 11.81 3.56 0.58
N GLU A 433 11.99 3.61 -0.75
CA GLU A 433 12.73 2.61 -1.51
C GLU A 433 14.20 2.52 -1.10
N LYS A 434 14.84 3.66 -0.80
CA LYS A 434 16.25 3.72 -0.38
C LYS A 434 16.45 3.34 1.09
N ASN A 435 15.55 3.79 1.97
CA ASN A 435 15.82 3.86 3.40
C ASN A 435 14.94 2.95 4.27
N ILE A 436 13.87 2.36 3.72
CA ILE A 436 12.89 1.59 4.51
C ILE A 436 12.71 0.17 3.95
N PHE A 437 12.34 0.04 2.67
CA PHE A 437 12.01 -1.27 2.09
C PHE A 437 13.22 -2.21 1.99
N VAL A 438 14.43 -1.67 1.90
CA VAL A 438 15.68 -2.46 1.92
C VAL A 438 15.89 -3.20 3.26
N PHE A 439 15.27 -2.74 4.35
CA PHE A 439 15.43 -3.31 5.69
C PHE A 439 14.23 -4.16 6.14
N GLN A 440 13.15 -4.25 5.37
CA GLN A 440 11.91 -4.88 5.84
C GLN A 440 12.07 -6.36 6.23
N GLU A 441 12.86 -7.13 5.47
CA GLU A 441 13.12 -8.55 5.78
C GLU A 441 14.09 -8.75 6.96
N ASN A 442 14.75 -7.69 7.44
CA ASN A 442 15.59 -7.74 8.64
C ASN A 442 14.75 -7.68 9.94
N ALA A 443 13.45 -7.40 9.86
CA ALA A 443 12.58 -7.36 11.04
C ALA A 443 12.35 -8.75 11.64
N ASP A 444 12.30 -8.87 12.97
CA ASP A 444 11.91 -10.11 13.66
C ASP A 444 10.47 -10.50 13.36
N VAL A 445 9.60 -9.50 13.24
CA VAL A 445 8.18 -9.67 12.93
C VAL A 445 7.68 -8.53 12.06
N MET A 446 6.66 -8.82 11.26
CA MET A 446 5.95 -7.83 10.46
C MET A 446 4.50 -7.71 10.96
N PHE A 447 3.94 -6.51 10.88
CA PHE A 447 2.55 -6.22 11.20
C PHE A 447 1.87 -5.52 10.03
N ASN A 448 0.73 -6.07 9.59
CA ASN A 448 -0.12 -5.41 8.61
C ASN A 448 -1.10 -4.48 9.32
N SER A 449 -0.98 -3.19 9.07
CA SER A 449 -1.84 -2.18 9.69
C SER A 449 -3.10 -1.86 8.89
N THR A 450 -3.33 -2.50 7.75
CA THR A 450 -4.59 -2.34 7.01
C THR A 450 -5.76 -2.93 7.81
N LEU A 451 -6.86 -2.17 7.82
CA LEU A 451 -8.17 -2.60 8.31
C LEU A 451 -9.08 -2.67 7.10
N VAL A 452 -9.81 -3.77 6.91
CA VAL A 452 -10.58 -4.01 5.66
C VAL A 452 -11.60 -2.91 5.36
N TYR A 453 -12.14 -2.27 6.40
CA TYR A 453 -13.16 -1.22 6.29
C TYR A 453 -12.59 0.20 6.14
N GLU A 454 -11.27 0.38 6.20
CA GLU A 454 -10.68 1.72 6.38
C GLU A 454 -10.99 2.68 5.24
N LEU A 455 -11.03 2.18 4.00
CA LEU A 455 -11.32 3.00 2.82
C LEU A 455 -12.78 3.48 2.81
N CYS A 456 -13.70 2.73 3.40
CA CYS A 456 -15.10 3.13 3.58
C CYS A 456 -15.25 4.34 4.52
N VAL A 457 -14.34 4.49 5.48
CA VAL A 457 -14.30 5.65 6.39
C VAL A 457 -13.49 6.80 5.76
N LEU A 458 -12.27 6.51 5.28
CA LEU A 458 -11.35 7.50 4.74
C LEU A 458 -11.90 8.23 3.51
N LYS A 459 -12.73 7.56 2.69
CA LYS A 459 -13.24 8.15 1.44
C LYS A 459 -13.94 9.50 1.65
N GLN A 460 -14.65 9.69 2.77
CA GLN A 460 -15.42 10.90 2.99
C GLN A 460 -14.51 12.13 3.17
N TYR A 461 -13.34 11.93 3.77
CA TYR A 461 -12.33 12.97 3.96
C TYR A 461 -11.50 13.14 2.69
N ALA A 462 -11.05 12.04 2.10
CA ALA A 462 -10.18 12.07 0.94
C ALA A 462 -10.87 12.68 -0.29
N LEU A 463 -12.15 12.35 -0.56
CA LEU A 463 -12.88 12.92 -1.68
C LEU A 463 -12.99 14.45 -1.58
N LYS A 464 -13.25 14.99 -0.39
CA LYS A 464 -13.31 16.45 -0.16
C LYS A 464 -12.01 17.15 -0.53
N GLU A 465 -10.86 16.55 -0.25
CA GLU A 465 -9.57 17.13 -0.63
C GLU A 465 -9.25 16.94 -2.12
N LEU A 466 -9.57 15.77 -2.68
CA LEU A 466 -9.33 15.46 -4.08
C LEU A 466 -10.23 16.26 -5.04
N GLU A 467 -11.39 16.72 -4.59
CA GLU A 467 -12.31 17.58 -5.35
C GLU A 467 -11.79 19.02 -5.50
N LYS A 468 -10.93 19.49 -4.58
CA LYS A 468 -10.35 20.84 -4.64
C LYS A 468 -9.26 20.98 -5.72
N ILE A 469 -8.75 19.86 -6.24
CA ILE A 469 -7.62 19.85 -7.17
C ILE A 469 -8.10 20.25 -8.57
N SER A 470 -7.61 21.38 -9.07
CA SER A 470 -7.91 21.88 -10.42
C SER A 470 -7.36 20.95 -11.50
N ASP A 471 -8.07 20.91 -12.62
CA ASP A 471 -7.67 20.34 -13.91
C ASP A 471 -6.28 20.78 -14.41
N LYS A 472 -5.85 22.00 -14.07
CA LYS A 472 -4.53 22.54 -14.39
C LYS A 472 -3.40 22.03 -13.48
N SER A 473 -3.73 21.31 -12.41
CA SER A 473 -2.73 20.80 -11.48
C SER A 473 -1.92 19.66 -12.11
N PRO A 474 -0.58 19.60 -11.91
CA PRO A 474 0.23 18.49 -12.41
C PRO A 474 -0.15 17.13 -11.81
N VAL A 475 -0.92 17.10 -10.71
CA VAL A 475 -1.39 15.87 -10.05
C VAL A 475 -2.87 15.57 -10.32
N TYR A 476 -3.53 16.32 -11.21
CA TYR A 476 -4.95 16.18 -11.50
C TYR A 476 -5.36 14.76 -11.92
N TYR A 477 -4.59 14.12 -12.82
CA TYR A 477 -4.89 12.75 -13.26
C TYR A 477 -4.79 11.72 -12.15
N GLU A 478 -3.83 11.87 -11.25
CA GLU A 478 -3.72 10.99 -10.09
C GLU A 478 -4.90 11.25 -9.12
N ALA A 479 -5.35 12.50 -8.98
CA ALA A 479 -6.54 12.82 -8.20
C ALA A 479 -7.82 12.22 -8.80
N LEU A 480 -8.03 12.32 -10.12
CA LEU A 480 -9.15 11.66 -10.82
C LEU A 480 -9.13 10.14 -10.62
N ARG A 481 -7.95 9.53 -10.66
CA ARG A 481 -7.75 8.11 -10.41
C ARG A 481 -7.97 7.74 -8.93
N LEU A 482 -7.64 8.58 -7.97
CA LEU A 482 -7.96 8.27 -6.57
C LEU A 482 -9.45 8.45 -6.30
N LYS A 483 -10.09 9.47 -6.90
CA LYS A 483 -11.54 9.66 -6.83
C LYS A 483 -12.26 8.43 -7.38
N SER A 484 -12.00 8.03 -8.63
CA SER A 484 -12.76 6.93 -9.23
C SER A 484 -12.50 5.59 -8.52
N PHE A 485 -11.35 5.42 -7.88
CA PHE A 485 -11.04 4.27 -7.01
C PHE A 485 -11.90 4.28 -5.73
N LEU A 486 -11.98 5.42 -5.04
CA LEU A 486 -12.77 5.57 -3.81
C LEU A 486 -14.29 5.41 -4.04
N HIS A 487 -14.77 5.57 -5.27
CA HIS A 487 -16.19 5.37 -5.60
C HIS A 487 -16.63 3.91 -5.58
N PHE A 488 -15.70 2.94 -5.59
CA PHE A 488 -16.06 1.52 -5.40
C PHE A 488 -16.51 1.20 -3.98
N PHE A 489 -16.16 2.02 -2.99
CA PHE A 489 -16.43 1.75 -1.58
C PHE A 489 -17.72 2.44 -1.14
N LYS A 490 -18.56 1.74 -0.36
CA LYS A 490 -19.64 2.38 0.42
C LYS A 490 -19.05 3.19 1.57
N SER A 491 -19.78 4.22 2.01
CA SER A 491 -19.35 5.07 3.11
C SER A 491 -19.73 4.45 4.45
N VAL A 492 -18.82 4.53 5.43
CA VAL A 492 -19.04 4.07 6.80
C VAL A 492 -18.83 5.25 7.75
N ASP A 493 -19.65 5.33 8.79
CA ASP A 493 -19.57 6.38 9.79
C ASP A 493 -18.29 6.24 10.64
N VAL A 494 -17.64 7.37 10.87
CA VAL A 494 -16.44 7.49 11.70
C VAL A 494 -16.71 7.19 13.18
N GLU A 495 -17.95 7.35 13.65
CA GLU A 495 -18.36 7.04 15.02
C GLU A 495 -18.26 5.53 15.35
N LEU A 496 -18.35 4.66 14.35
CA LEU A 496 -18.24 3.21 14.53
C LEU A 496 -16.79 2.75 14.76
N VAL A 497 -15.80 3.60 14.47
CA VAL A 497 -14.38 3.27 14.63
C VAL A 497 -13.97 3.38 16.10
N PRO A 498 -13.36 2.36 16.72
CA PRO A 498 -12.87 2.48 18.09
C PRO A 498 -11.85 3.60 18.27
N ASP A 499 -11.81 4.23 19.44
CA ASP A 499 -10.89 5.34 19.78
C ASP A 499 -9.41 4.88 19.90
N ASN A 500 -9.19 3.59 20.16
CA ASN A 500 -7.87 2.94 20.16
C ASN A 500 -7.47 2.35 18.79
N SER A 501 -8.31 2.48 17.75
CA SER A 501 -7.99 1.98 16.41
C SER A 501 -6.75 2.66 15.83
N ILE A 502 -5.94 1.92 15.05
CA ILE A 502 -4.85 2.50 14.27
C ILE A 502 -5.38 3.52 13.25
N LEU A 503 -6.61 3.35 12.76
CA LEU A 503 -7.23 4.26 11.83
C LEU A 503 -7.33 5.69 12.40
N ARG A 504 -7.48 5.83 13.72
CA ARG A 504 -7.59 7.11 14.43
C ARG A 504 -6.35 8.00 14.30
N GLU A 505 -5.21 7.46 13.86
CA GLU A 505 -4.01 8.21 13.46
C GLU A 505 -4.19 9.04 12.20
N PHE A 506 -5.16 8.68 11.38
CA PHE A 506 -5.43 9.36 10.12
C PHE A 506 -6.65 10.26 10.23
N ILE A 507 -7.71 9.78 10.89
CA ILE A 507 -9.03 10.45 10.92
C ILE A 507 -9.30 11.30 12.16
N GLY A 508 -8.44 11.27 13.18
CA GLY A 508 -8.71 11.97 14.45
C GLY A 508 -9.51 11.17 15.48
N GLY A 509 -9.53 11.66 16.72
CA GLY A 509 -10.31 11.08 17.82
C GLY A 509 -9.65 9.90 18.51
N SER A 510 -8.31 9.81 18.50
CA SER A 510 -7.61 8.76 19.22
C SER A 510 -7.64 8.97 20.74
N CYS A 511 -7.76 7.89 21.51
CA CYS A 511 -7.58 7.93 22.96
C CYS A 511 -6.11 8.14 23.37
N PHE A 512 -5.15 8.04 22.43
CA PHE A 512 -3.71 8.11 22.73
C PHE A 512 -3.13 9.53 22.65
N TYR A 513 -3.75 10.45 21.92
CA TYR A 513 -3.24 11.81 21.72
C TYR A 513 -4.36 12.76 21.34
N LYS A 514 -4.20 14.03 21.73
CA LYS A 514 -5.05 15.13 21.29
C LYS A 514 -4.49 15.71 20.00
N TYR A 515 -5.34 15.88 19.00
CA TYR A 515 -5.01 16.46 17.69
C TYR A 515 -4.77 17.97 17.78
#